data_AF-A0ABD4Z6S3-F1
#
_entry.id   AF-A0ABD4Z6S3-F1
#
_cell.length_a   1.000
_cell.length_b   1.000
_cell.length_c   1.000
_cell.angle_alpha   90.00
_cell.angle_beta   90.00
_cell.angle_gamma   90.00
#
_symmetry.space_group_name_H-M   'P 1'
#
loop_
_entity.id
_entity.type
_entity.pdbx_description
1 polymer ?
#
loop_
_entity_poly.entity_id
_entity_poly.type
_entity_poly.pdbx_seq_one_letter_code
_entity_poly.pdbx_strand_id
1 'polypeptide(L)'
;MVLVKIFKVGFVPNNFIEYVENLIKDFYESVNADVDYVEVYVYKNSVSKRSFLLREGLELGVMVLGDYIVSHDAWRGWPRIHIDYELCENLSREYLDALLIHEATHSILHGSIAYYLISFSKELVEKFGLEKASEIVYLASTIVKDLDVHRFLLEKNMDEHIEKYFEYSIKELVEKAECINYVDILNMLKILAPCVFIKCDIDKISLSEECKQIFSRFAELAPKLNSLCKNDLSCKVNTLINRIITPQNSLKIS
;
A
#
# COMPACT_ATOMS: atom_id res chain seq x y z
N MET A 1 -9.80 -5.38 22.82
CA MET A 1 -8.70 -4.42 23.03
C MET A 1 -7.50 -4.99 22.31
N VAL A 2 -6.99 -4.28 21.30
CA VAL A 2 -5.85 -4.74 20.49
C VAL A 2 -4.56 -4.64 21.29
N LEU A 3 -3.74 -5.69 21.31
CA LEU A 3 -2.42 -5.64 21.92
C LEU A 3 -1.43 -5.00 20.93
N VAL A 4 -1.09 -3.74 21.17
CA VAL A 4 -0.07 -3.00 20.39
C VAL A 4 1.28 -3.12 21.09
N LYS A 5 2.27 -3.71 20.42
CA LYS A 5 3.63 -3.84 20.94
C LYS A 5 4.62 -2.99 20.14
N ILE A 6 5.23 -2.00 20.79
CA ILE A 6 6.17 -1.09 20.13
C ILE A 6 7.62 -1.54 20.35
N PHE A 7 8.39 -1.57 19.27
CA PHE A 7 9.83 -1.82 19.26
C PHE A 7 10.58 -0.61 18.73
N LYS A 8 11.61 -0.18 19.44
CA LYS A 8 12.50 0.91 19.02
C LYS A 8 13.77 0.34 18.40
N VAL A 9 14.14 0.83 17.22
CA VAL A 9 15.39 0.47 16.55
C VAL A 9 16.24 1.73 16.39
N GLY A 10 17.19 1.91 17.32
CA GLY A 10 17.97 3.13 17.46
C GLY A 10 17.34 4.14 18.43
N PHE A 11 17.83 5.38 18.41
CA PHE A 11 17.29 6.45 19.25
C PHE A 11 16.04 7.06 18.59
N VAL A 12 14.89 6.93 19.28
CA VAL A 12 13.63 7.56 18.91
C VAL A 12 13.07 8.25 20.16
N PRO A 13 12.69 9.54 20.10
CA PRO A 13 12.12 10.26 21.23
C PRO A 13 10.85 9.62 21.79
N ASN A 14 10.73 9.54 23.12
CA ASN A 14 9.58 8.89 23.76
C ASN A 14 8.24 9.58 23.47
N ASN A 15 8.22 10.91 23.29
CA ASN A 15 7.01 11.64 22.92
C ASN A 15 6.47 11.23 21.54
N PHE A 16 7.35 10.87 20.59
CA PHE A 16 6.92 10.32 19.31
C PHE A 16 6.33 8.92 19.47
N ILE A 17 6.93 8.09 20.31
CA ILE A 17 6.45 6.74 20.61
C ILE A 17 5.07 6.77 21.27
N GLU A 18 4.90 7.59 22.30
CA GLU A 18 3.62 7.78 22.99
C GLU A 18 2.54 8.28 22.03
N TYR A 19 2.89 9.21 21.14
CA TYR A 19 1.98 9.68 20.11
C TYR A 19 1.53 8.55 19.15
N VAL A 20 2.48 7.77 18.61
CA VAL A 20 2.17 6.64 17.72
C VAL A 20 1.32 5.61 18.44
N GLU A 21 1.66 5.28 19.69
CA GLU A 21 0.92 4.32 20.51
C GLU A 21 -0.52 4.74 20.72
N ASN A 22 -0.74 6.00 21.12
CA ASN A 22 -2.07 6.53 21.39
C ASN A 22 -2.89 6.59 20.11
N LEU A 23 -2.34 7.14 19.02
CA LEU A 23 -3.05 7.24 17.74
C LEU A 23 -3.53 5.87 17.25
N ILE A 24 -2.65 4.85 17.26
CA ILE A 24 -2.99 3.51 16.76
C ILE A 24 -4.04 2.86 17.67
N LYS A 25 -3.94 3.00 18.99
CA LYS A 25 -4.94 2.46 19.93
C LYS A 25 -6.28 3.15 19.76
N ASP A 26 -6.30 4.48 19.72
CA ASP A 26 -7.51 5.28 19.54
C ASP A 26 -8.20 4.92 18.22
N PHE A 27 -7.43 4.75 17.14
CA PHE A 27 -7.96 4.28 15.87
C PHE A 27 -8.62 2.90 16.00
N TYR A 28 -7.93 1.90 16.55
CA TYR A 28 -8.49 0.55 16.69
C TYR A 28 -9.74 0.51 17.57
N GLU A 29 -9.78 1.29 18.64
CA GLU A 29 -10.96 1.43 19.49
C GLU A 29 -12.11 2.07 18.73
N SER A 30 -11.85 3.15 17.99
CA SER A 30 -12.87 3.89 17.24
C SER A 30 -13.57 3.04 16.16
N VAL A 31 -12.84 2.11 15.53
CA VAL A 31 -13.39 1.25 14.47
C VAL A 31 -13.88 -0.11 14.97
N ASN A 32 -13.72 -0.40 16.26
CA ASN A 32 -13.92 -1.71 16.88
C ASN A 32 -13.17 -2.80 16.11
N ALA A 33 -11.86 -2.64 16.01
CA ALA A 33 -11.00 -3.45 15.15
C ALA A 33 -11.01 -4.94 15.53
N ASP A 34 -11.11 -5.79 14.51
CA ASP A 34 -11.04 -7.26 14.63
C ASP A 34 -9.59 -7.73 14.42
N VAL A 35 -8.70 -7.32 15.32
CA VAL A 35 -7.29 -7.71 15.33
C VAL A 35 -6.82 -7.85 16.78
N ASP A 36 -6.17 -8.95 17.10
CA ASP A 36 -5.76 -9.22 18.48
C ASP A 36 -4.41 -8.59 18.84
N TYR A 37 -3.50 -8.53 17.87
CA TYR A 37 -2.10 -8.19 18.08
C TYR A 37 -1.49 -7.47 16.88
N VAL A 38 -0.70 -6.44 17.14
CA VAL A 38 0.13 -5.77 16.12
C VAL A 38 1.48 -5.37 16.70
N GLU A 39 2.54 -5.57 15.92
CA GLU A 39 3.86 -5.02 16.24
C GLU A 39 4.07 -3.71 15.52
N VAL A 40 4.64 -2.73 16.21
CA VAL A 40 4.96 -1.43 15.62
C VAL A 40 6.45 -1.19 15.82
N TYR A 41 7.20 -1.24 14.73
CA TYR A 41 8.63 -0.98 14.71
C TYR A 41 8.89 0.47 14.34
N VAL A 42 9.51 1.21 15.25
CA VAL A 42 9.90 2.60 15.01
C VAL A 42 11.42 2.67 14.90
N TYR A 43 11.88 2.96 13.69
CA TYR A 43 13.29 3.04 13.33
C TYR A 43 13.75 4.48 13.41
N LYS A 44 14.98 4.70 13.87
CA LYS A 44 15.59 6.04 13.89
C LYS A 44 15.57 6.69 12.50
N ASN A 45 15.87 5.94 11.45
CA ASN A 45 16.01 6.45 10.07
C ASN A 45 15.81 5.36 9.01
N SER A 46 15.77 5.78 7.73
CA SER A 46 15.54 4.91 6.57
C SER A 46 16.57 3.81 6.42
N VAL A 47 17.84 4.11 6.71
CA VAL A 47 18.92 3.11 6.63
C VAL A 47 18.63 1.95 7.58
N SER A 48 18.27 2.24 8.84
CA SER A 48 17.98 1.23 9.85
C SER A 48 16.75 0.39 9.47
N LYS A 49 15.67 1.05 8.99
CA LYS A 49 14.45 0.40 8.52
C LYS A 49 14.73 -0.53 7.32
N ARG A 50 15.38 0.00 6.29
CA ARG A 50 15.67 -0.73 5.06
C ARG A 50 16.61 -1.91 5.30
N SER A 51 17.66 -1.74 6.10
CA SER A 51 18.57 -2.84 6.46
C SER A 51 17.84 -3.96 7.22
N PHE A 52 16.93 -3.61 8.13
CA PHE A 52 16.12 -4.58 8.86
C PHE A 52 15.21 -5.36 7.91
N LEU A 53 14.41 -4.67 7.10
CA LEU A 53 13.44 -5.28 6.19
C LEU A 53 14.12 -6.12 5.10
N LEU A 54 15.21 -5.63 4.50
CA LEU A 54 15.94 -6.39 3.48
C LEU A 54 16.56 -7.67 4.06
N ARG A 55 17.15 -7.60 5.25
CA ARG A 55 17.70 -8.78 5.90
C ARG A 55 16.61 -9.81 6.16
N GLU A 56 15.47 -9.38 6.68
CA GLU A 56 14.36 -10.27 6.97
C GLU A 56 13.72 -10.85 5.70
N GLY A 57 13.54 -10.03 4.66
CA GLY A 57 13.07 -10.49 3.35
C GLY A 57 13.98 -11.57 2.78
N LEU A 58 15.30 -11.41 2.87
CA LEU A 58 16.28 -12.43 2.48
C LEU A 58 16.16 -13.71 3.32
N GLU A 59 16.00 -13.60 4.64
CA GLU A 59 15.82 -14.75 5.54
C GLU A 59 14.53 -15.53 5.25
N LEU A 60 13.47 -14.84 4.81
CA LEU A 60 12.15 -15.43 4.53
C LEU A 60 11.92 -15.77 3.05
N GLY A 61 12.83 -15.40 2.15
CA GLY A 61 12.64 -15.53 0.71
C GLY A 61 11.52 -14.65 0.16
N VAL A 62 11.25 -13.51 0.81
CA VAL A 62 10.23 -12.54 0.41
C VAL A 62 10.90 -11.35 -0.30
N MET A 63 10.32 -10.95 -1.43
CA MET A 63 10.77 -9.77 -2.16
C MET A 63 10.33 -8.50 -1.42
N VAL A 64 11.28 -7.60 -1.16
CA VAL A 64 11.02 -6.30 -0.54
C VAL A 64 11.01 -5.25 -1.64
N LEU A 65 9.83 -4.75 -1.99
CA LEU A 65 9.64 -3.71 -3.00
C LEU A 65 8.99 -2.47 -2.38
N GLY A 66 9.54 -1.31 -2.73
CA GLY A 66 9.15 -0.02 -2.16
C GLY A 66 9.89 0.31 -0.87
N ASP A 67 10.12 1.60 -0.63
CA ASP A 67 10.67 2.13 0.62
C ASP A 67 9.78 3.27 1.11
N TYR A 68 8.62 2.91 1.67
CA TYR A 68 7.65 3.87 2.21
C TYR A 68 8.04 4.27 3.62
N ILE A 69 7.83 5.54 3.97
CA ILE A 69 8.17 6.06 5.30
C ILE A 69 7.38 5.40 6.43
N VAL A 70 6.16 4.94 6.12
CA VAL A 70 5.33 4.07 6.95
C VAL A 70 4.91 2.90 6.04
N SER A 71 4.99 1.66 6.52
CA SER A 71 4.57 0.49 5.76
C SER A 71 4.08 -0.64 6.65
N HIS A 72 3.18 -1.47 6.13
CA HIS A 72 2.70 -2.68 6.77
C HIS A 72 3.27 -3.95 6.11
N ASP A 73 3.58 -4.95 6.94
CA ASP A 73 3.70 -6.34 6.49
C ASP A 73 3.08 -7.35 7.46
N ALA A 74 2.89 -8.60 6.99
CA ALA A 74 2.56 -9.74 7.85
C ALA A 74 3.39 -10.99 7.52
N TRP A 75 4.66 -10.82 7.14
CA TRP A 75 5.52 -11.91 6.65
C TRP A 75 5.76 -13.02 7.69
N ARG A 76 5.71 -12.68 8.98
CA ARG A 76 5.86 -13.63 10.09
C ARG A 76 4.52 -14.27 10.53
N GLY A 77 3.40 -13.87 9.93
CA GLY A 77 2.07 -14.41 10.24
C GLY A 77 1.23 -13.56 11.20
N TRP A 78 1.73 -12.40 11.62
CA TRP A 78 1.00 -11.37 12.38
C TRP A 78 1.30 -9.99 11.78
N PRO A 79 0.41 -9.00 11.93
CA PRO A 79 0.61 -7.70 11.31
C PRO A 79 1.71 -6.90 12.02
N ARG A 80 2.46 -6.17 11.21
CA ARG A 80 3.58 -5.33 11.63
C ARG A 80 3.54 -4.01 10.88
N ILE A 81 3.73 -2.91 11.60
CA ILE A 81 3.82 -1.56 11.04
C ILE A 81 5.25 -1.06 11.25
N HIS A 82 5.87 -0.56 10.20
CA HIS A 82 7.25 -0.09 10.17
C HIS A 82 7.26 1.42 9.92
N ILE A 83 7.88 2.19 10.81
CA ILE A 83 7.86 3.65 10.82
C ILE A 83 9.28 4.20 10.80
N ASP A 84 9.54 5.09 9.84
CA ASP A 84 10.77 5.85 9.74
C ASP A 84 10.67 7.19 10.49
N TYR A 85 11.27 7.27 11.68
CA TYR A 85 11.15 8.45 12.54
C TYR A 85 11.72 9.72 11.89
N GLU A 86 12.93 9.67 11.33
CA GLU A 86 13.61 10.85 10.74
C GLU A 86 12.81 11.49 9.61
N LEU A 87 12.10 10.68 8.82
CA LEU A 87 11.24 11.20 7.76
C LEU A 87 9.88 11.64 8.30
N CYS A 88 9.35 10.98 9.34
CA CYS A 88 8.06 11.33 9.95
C CYS A 88 8.12 12.58 10.84
N GLU A 89 9.27 12.89 11.47
CA GLU A 89 9.37 13.98 12.44
C GLU A 89 9.11 15.37 11.84
N ASN A 90 9.33 15.50 10.52
CA ASN A 90 9.14 16.73 9.77
C ASN A 90 7.77 16.86 9.12
N LEU A 91 6.90 15.84 9.23
CA LEU A 91 5.56 15.87 8.67
C LEU A 91 4.60 16.66 9.55
N SER A 92 3.62 17.29 8.92
CA SER A 92 2.45 17.76 9.65
C SER A 92 1.70 16.56 10.27
N ARG A 93 1.01 16.82 11.38
CA ARG A 93 0.24 15.79 12.08
C ARG A 93 -0.81 15.14 11.19
N GLU A 94 -1.48 15.92 10.36
CA GLU A 94 -2.50 15.43 9.42
C GLU A 94 -1.95 14.37 8.44
N TYR A 95 -0.73 14.56 7.91
CA TYR A 95 -0.11 13.58 7.01
C TYR A 95 0.36 12.34 7.77
N LEU A 96 0.98 12.52 8.94
CA LEU A 96 1.42 11.40 9.75
C LEU A 96 0.26 10.52 10.23
N ASP A 97 -0.83 11.14 10.68
CA ASP A 97 -2.05 10.45 11.10
C ASP A 97 -2.62 9.63 9.94
N ALA A 98 -2.75 10.23 8.76
CA ALA A 98 -3.25 9.56 7.57
C ALA A 98 -2.41 8.34 7.17
N LEU A 99 -1.08 8.45 7.21
CA LEU A 99 -0.17 7.35 6.90
C LEU A 99 -0.27 6.22 7.93
N LEU A 100 -0.29 6.56 9.23
CA LEU A 100 -0.38 5.56 10.30
C LEU A 100 -1.74 4.86 10.29
N ILE A 101 -2.84 5.59 10.06
CA ILE A 101 -4.19 5.04 9.96
C ILE A 101 -4.32 4.14 8.72
N HIS A 102 -3.71 4.50 7.59
CA HIS A 102 -3.68 3.65 6.40
C HIS A 102 -3.01 2.30 6.68
N GLU A 103 -1.82 2.30 7.27
CA GLU A 103 -1.10 1.06 7.60
C GLU A 103 -1.73 0.28 8.77
N ALA A 104 -2.35 0.97 9.74
CA ALA A 104 -3.14 0.34 10.78
C ALA A 104 -4.39 -0.33 10.18
N THR A 105 -5.01 0.24 9.15
CA THR A 105 -6.12 -0.41 8.44
C THR A 105 -5.64 -1.65 7.69
N HIS A 106 -4.44 -1.62 7.09
CA HIS A 106 -3.82 -2.82 6.53
C HIS A 106 -3.65 -3.93 7.56
N SER A 107 -3.31 -3.61 8.81
CA SER A 107 -3.20 -4.62 9.88
C SER A 107 -4.52 -5.34 10.19
N ILE A 108 -5.65 -4.62 10.08
CA ILE A 108 -7.00 -5.17 10.31
C ILE A 108 -7.39 -6.07 9.14
N LEU A 109 -7.24 -5.55 7.91
CA LEU A 109 -7.76 -6.21 6.72
C LEU A 109 -6.84 -7.31 6.20
N HIS A 110 -5.52 -7.09 6.29
CA HIS A 110 -4.48 -7.85 5.59
C HIS A 110 -3.37 -8.38 6.52
N GLY A 111 -3.63 -8.47 7.83
CA GLY A 111 -2.65 -8.84 8.87
C GLY A 111 -2.25 -10.32 8.94
N SER A 112 -2.55 -11.11 7.91
CA SER A 112 -2.23 -12.54 7.84
C SER A 112 -1.35 -12.86 6.63
N ILE A 113 -0.49 -13.87 6.78
CA ILE A 113 0.36 -14.39 5.70
C ILE A 113 -0.46 -14.84 4.47
N ALA A 114 -1.74 -15.20 4.66
CA ALA A 114 -2.63 -15.60 3.57
C ALA A 114 -2.75 -14.51 2.49
N TYR A 115 -2.65 -13.23 2.86
CA TYR A 115 -2.69 -12.10 1.93
C TYR A 115 -1.40 -11.93 1.10
N TYR A 116 -0.39 -12.76 1.33
CA TYR A 116 0.84 -12.82 0.54
C TYR A 116 0.89 -14.06 -0.36
N LEU A 117 -0.08 -14.97 -0.24
CA LEU A 117 -0.19 -16.20 -1.05
C LEU A 117 -1.10 -15.95 -2.26
N ILE A 118 -0.57 -15.26 -3.26
CA ILE A 118 -1.32 -14.86 -4.46
C ILE A 118 -0.97 -15.78 -5.61
N SER A 119 -1.95 -16.51 -6.14
CA SER A 119 -1.77 -17.33 -7.33
C SER A 119 -1.75 -16.46 -8.57
N PHE A 120 -0.86 -16.74 -9.53
CA PHE A 120 -0.83 -16.08 -10.83
C PHE A 120 -0.77 -17.07 -11.98
N SER A 121 -1.29 -16.63 -13.13
CA SER A 121 -1.47 -17.46 -14.32
C SER A 121 -0.14 -17.88 -14.95
N LYS A 122 -0.12 -19.06 -15.59
CA LYS A 122 1.05 -19.56 -16.33
C LYS A 122 1.38 -18.63 -17.50
N GLU A 123 0.35 -18.06 -18.12
CA GLU A 123 0.43 -17.11 -19.22
C GLU A 123 1.23 -15.86 -18.83
N LEU A 124 1.08 -15.39 -17.58
CA LEU A 124 1.85 -14.25 -17.08
C LEU A 124 3.34 -14.59 -16.97
N VAL A 125 3.66 -15.81 -16.50
CA VAL A 125 5.05 -16.31 -16.39
C VAL A 125 5.66 -16.52 -17.77
N GLU A 126 4.91 -17.10 -18.70
CA GLU A 126 5.37 -17.31 -20.07
C GLU A 126 5.65 -15.97 -20.77
N LYS A 127 4.87 -14.93 -20.48
CA LYS A 127 5.04 -13.60 -21.07
C LYS A 127 6.20 -12.79 -20.47
N PHE A 128 6.40 -12.84 -19.15
CA PHE A 128 7.33 -11.94 -18.44
C PHE A 128 8.51 -12.63 -17.76
N GLY A 129 8.50 -13.96 -17.65
CA GLY A 129 9.39 -14.71 -16.76
C GLY A 129 8.92 -14.67 -15.31
N LEU A 130 9.38 -15.63 -14.50
CA LEU A 130 8.90 -15.82 -13.13
C LEU A 130 9.15 -14.61 -12.23
N GLU A 131 10.35 -14.04 -12.30
CA GLU A 131 10.77 -12.92 -11.45
C GLU A 131 9.90 -11.68 -11.71
N LYS A 132 9.79 -11.27 -12.97
CA LYS A 132 8.98 -10.10 -13.36
C LYS A 132 7.48 -10.33 -13.18
N ALA A 133 6.98 -11.55 -13.43
CA ALA A 133 5.61 -11.89 -13.11
C ALA A 133 5.32 -11.75 -11.60
N SER A 134 6.25 -12.18 -10.75
CA SER A 134 6.15 -12.05 -9.29
C SER A 134 6.16 -10.58 -8.86
N GLU A 135 7.03 -9.75 -9.46
CA GLU A 135 7.06 -8.29 -9.23
C GLU A 135 5.72 -7.64 -9.61
N ILE A 136 5.20 -7.93 -10.81
CA ILE A 136 3.91 -7.40 -11.29
C ILE A 136 2.76 -7.80 -10.35
N VAL A 137 2.72 -9.07 -9.94
CA VAL A 137 1.69 -9.60 -9.03
C VAL A 137 1.79 -8.93 -7.66
N TYR A 138 3.01 -8.76 -7.14
CA TYR A 138 3.23 -8.06 -5.88
C TYR A 138 2.70 -6.62 -5.97
N LEU A 139 3.15 -5.84 -6.95
CA LEU A 139 2.74 -4.44 -7.11
C LEU A 139 1.22 -4.32 -7.30
N ALA A 140 0.64 -5.14 -8.16
CA ALA A 140 -0.81 -5.18 -8.36
C ALA A 140 -1.57 -5.57 -7.08
N SER A 141 -1.01 -6.45 -6.24
CA SER A 141 -1.62 -6.80 -4.96
C SER A 141 -1.65 -5.63 -3.98
N THR A 142 -0.61 -4.78 -3.97
CA THR A 142 -0.60 -3.61 -3.09
C THR A 142 -1.71 -2.63 -3.47
N ILE A 143 -1.96 -2.44 -4.78
CA ILE A 143 -3.05 -1.58 -5.28
C ILE A 143 -4.41 -2.13 -4.85
N VAL A 144 -4.64 -3.43 -5.02
CA VAL A 144 -5.90 -4.06 -4.62
C VAL A 144 -6.14 -3.95 -3.11
N LYS A 145 -5.09 -4.15 -2.31
CA LYS A 145 -5.17 -4.01 -0.85
C LYS A 145 -5.46 -2.57 -0.43
N ASP A 146 -4.83 -1.59 -1.08
CA ASP A 146 -5.10 -0.16 -0.83
C ASP A 146 -6.54 0.22 -1.18
N LEU A 147 -7.11 -0.34 -2.26
CA LEU A 147 -8.55 -0.16 -2.55
C LEU A 147 -9.45 -0.69 -1.43
N ASP A 148 -9.08 -1.82 -0.81
CA ASP A 148 -9.81 -2.36 0.34
C ASP A 148 -9.65 -1.47 1.58
N VAL A 149 -8.46 -0.90 1.82
CA VAL A 149 -8.20 0.07 2.91
C VAL A 149 -9.01 1.35 2.73
N HIS A 150 -8.95 2.00 1.57
CA HIS A 150 -9.66 3.25 1.33
C HIS A 150 -11.17 3.07 1.42
N ARG A 151 -11.70 1.95 0.92
CA ARG A 151 -13.10 1.61 1.10
C ARG A 151 -13.48 1.46 2.57
N PHE A 152 -12.66 0.75 3.36
CA PHE A 152 -12.91 0.60 4.79
C PHE A 152 -12.92 1.95 5.51
N LEU A 153 -11.94 2.82 5.23
CA LEU A 153 -11.89 4.16 5.82
C LEU A 153 -13.10 5.01 5.42
N LEU A 154 -13.52 4.95 4.16
CA LEU A 154 -14.72 5.64 3.69
C LEU A 154 -15.98 5.14 4.42
N GLU A 155 -16.12 3.82 4.60
CA GLU A 155 -17.23 3.20 5.36
C GLU A 155 -17.23 3.60 6.85
N LYS A 156 -16.08 4.04 7.39
CA LYS A 156 -15.93 4.58 8.75
C LYS A 156 -16.04 6.10 8.82
N ASN A 157 -16.36 6.79 7.72
CA ASN A 157 -16.41 8.25 7.61
C ASN A 157 -15.06 8.91 7.94
N MET A 158 -13.98 8.32 7.43
CA MET A 158 -12.59 8.77 7.60
C MET A 158 -11.99 9.22 6.26
N ASP A 159 -12.80 9.87 5.43
CA ASP A 159 -12.44 10.37 4.09
C ASP A 159 -11.31 11.40 4.14
N GLU A 160 -11.25 12.24 5.18
CA GLU A 160 -10.14 13.19 5.38
C GLU A 160 -8.77 12.47 5.42
N HIS A 161 -8.66 11.30 6.04
CA HIS A 161 -7.41 10.54 6.07
C HIS A 161 -7.03 10.00 4.68
N ILE A 162 -8.02 9.67 3.83
CA ILE A 162 -7.78 9.27 2.44
C ILE A 162 -7.25 10.47 1.64
N GLU A 163 -7.85 11.65 1.82
CA GLU A 163 -7.43 12.89 1.17
C GLU A 163 -5.99 13.27 1.55
N LYS A 164 -5.66 13.25 2.85
CA LYS A 164 -4.31 13.57 3.34
C LYS A 164 -3.27 12.54 2.90
N TYR A 165 -3.62 11.26 2.88
CA TYR A 165 -2.76 10.22 2.32
C TYR A 165 -2.46 10.47 0.84
N PHE A 166 -3.49 10.83 0.06
CA PHE A 166 -3.36 11.13 -1.36
C PHE A 166 -2.50 12.39 -1.60
N GLU A 167 -2.75 13.46 -0.86
CA GLU A 167 -1.97 14.71 -0.93
C GLU A 167 -0.49 14.47 -0.64
N TYR A 168 -0.16 13.62 0.34
CA TYR A 168 1.22 13.24 0.64
C TYR A 168 1.81 12.43 -0.52
N SER A 169 1.10 11.38 -0.95
CA SER A 169 1.57 10.46 -2.00
C SER A 169 1.87 11.17 -3.31
N ILE A 170 1.07 12.16 -3.69
CA ILE A 170 1.27 12.88 -4.96
C ILE A 170 2.44 13.87 -4.91
N LYS A 171 2.69 14.50 -3.75
CA LYS A 171 3.79 15.44 -3.55
C LYS A 171 5.15 14.74 -3.59
N GLU A 172 5.23 13.55 -2.99
CA GLU A 172 6.49 12.81 -2.86
C GLU A 172 6.82 11.96 -4.10
N LEU A 173 5.83 11.61 -4.94
CA LEU A 173 6.00 10.56 -5.96
C LEU A 173 5.69 10.97 -7.41
N VAL A 174 5.12 12.16 -7.70
CA VAL A 174 4.78 12.54 -9.08
C VAL A 174 5.57 13.76 -9.54
N GLU A 175 6.84 13.55 -9.94
CA GLU A 175 7.55 14.54 -10.75
C GLU A 175 7.07 14.50 -12.22
N LYS A 176 6.71 13.33 -12.75
CA LYS A 176 5.96 13.10 -14.01
C LYS A 176 5.72 11.60 -14.20
N ALA A 177 4.48 11.12 -14.34
CA ALA A 177 4.23 9.71 -14.66
C ALA A 177 4.08 9.52 -16.18
N GLU A 178 4.95 8.71 -16.78
CA GLU A 178 5.00 8.53 -18.24
C GLU A 178 4.36 7.21 -18.73
N CYS A 179 4.06 6.26 -17.83
CA CYS A 179 3.42 4.96 -18.15
C CYS A 179 4.13 4.16 -19.25
N ILE A 180 5.47 4.20 -19.31
CA ILE A 180 6.26 3.60 -20.41
C ILE A 180 6.39 2.08 -20.25
N ASN A 181 6.31 1.60 -19.01
CA ASN A 181 6.36 0.20 -18.68
C ASN A 181 5.30 -0.16 -17.61
N TYR A 182 5.14 -1.45 -17.32
CA TYR A 182 4.13 -1.93 -16.39
C TYR A 182 4.36 -1.49 -14.94
N VAL A 183 5.62 -1.31 -14.52
CA VAL A 183 5.97 -0.81 -13.18
C VAL A 183 5.53 0.64 -13.04
N ASP A 184 5.78 1.48 -14.05
CA ASP A 184 5.31 2.88 -14.07
C ASP A 184 3.79 2.95 -13.94
N ILE A 185 3.08 2.09 -14.68
CA ILE A 185 1.62 2.01 -14.62
C ILE A 185 1.15 1.60 -13.23
N LEU A 186 1.70 0.53 -12.67
CA LEU A 186 1.29 0.03 -11.35
C LEU A 186 1.58 1.04 -10.24
N ASN A 187 2.73 1.72 -10.30
CA ASN A 187 3.06 2.79 -9.35
C ASN A 187 2.10 3.98 -9.48
N MET A 188 1.80 4.41 -10.71
CA MET A 188 0.82 5.47 -10.96
C MET A 188 -0.57 5.08 -10.45
N LEU A 189 -1.03 3.86 -10.73
CA LEU A 189 -2.32 3.36 -10.24
C LEU A 189 -2.37 3.25 -8.72
N LYS A 190 -1.26 2.88 -8.05
CA LYS A 190 -1.15 2.88 -6.60
C LYS A 190 -1.35 4.28 -6.03
N ILE A 191 -0.64 5.27 -6.58
CA ILE A 191 -0.72 6.67 -6.14
C ILE A 191 -2.13 7.24 -6.36
N LEU A 192 -2.77 6.90 -7.47
CA LEU A 192 -4.11 7.39 -7.83
C LEU A 192 -5.25 6.52 -7.27
N ALA A 193 -4.98 5.41 -6.59
CA ALA A 193 -6.01 4.55 -6.01
C ALA A 193 -7.01 5.28 -5.08
N PRO A 194 -6.59 6.27 -4.25
CA PRO A 194 -7.52 7.09 -3.48
C PRO A 194 -8.61 7.76 -4.32
N CYS A 195 -8.29 8.19 -5.54
CA CYS A 195 -9.20 8.91 -6.44
C CYS A 195 -10.41 8.09 -6.93
N VAL A 196 -10.44 6.79 -6.64
CA VAL A 196 -11.63 5.95 -6.82
C VAL A 196 -12.71 6.26 -5.78
N PHE A 197 -12.31 6.74 -4.60
CA PHE A 197 -13.17 6.95 -3.42
C PHE A 197 -13.38 8.43 -3.09
N ILE A 198 -12.40 9.28 -3.37
CA ILE A 198 -12.47 10.73 -3.15
C ILE A 198 -12.50 11.50 -4.48
N LYS A 199 -12.93 12.76 -4.43
CA LYS A 199 -12.91 13.62 -5.61
C LYS A 199 -11.48 14.09 -5.88
N CYS A 200 -10.90 13.61 -6.96
CA CYS A 200 -9.61 14.11 -7.46
C CYS A 200 -9.77 14.97 -8.71
N ASP A 201 -8.92 16.00 -8.80
CA ASP A 201 -8.74 16.79 -10.01
C ASP A 201 -7.56 16.21 -10.82
N ILE A 202 -7.82 15.13 -11.56
CA ILE A 202 -6.80 14.39 -12.32
C ILE A 202 -6.10 15.30 -13.35
N ASP A 203 -6.79 16.34 -13.85
CA ASP A 203 -6.22 17.26 -14.83
C ASP A 203 -5.14 18.18 -14.24
N LYS A 204 -5.10 18.35 -12.92
CA LYS A 204 -4.00 19.05 -12.23
C LYS A 204 -2.77 18.17 -12.03
N ILE A 205 -2.88 16.87 -12.27
CA ILE A 205 -1.78 15.92 -12.12
C ILE A 205 -1.05 15.80 -13.46
N SER A 206 0.28 15.89 -13.43
CA SER A 206 1.13 15.79 -14.62
C SER A 206 1.20 14.34 -15.13
N LEU A 207 0.16 13.93 -15.86
CA LEU A 207 -0.01 12.62 -16.48
C LEU A 207 -0.03 12.72 -18.00
N SER A 208 0.57 11.75 -18.69
CA SER A 208 0.38 11.60 -20.13
C SER A 208 -1.08 11.22 -20.46
N GLU A 209 -1.54 11.50 -21.68
CA GLU A 209 -2.88 11.09 -22.12
C GLU A 209 -3.08 9.58 -22.07
N GLU A 210 -2.02 8.80 -22.30
CA GLU A 210 -2.03 7.35 -22.13
C GLU A 210 -2.28 6.96 -20.65
N CYS A 211 -1.57 7.59 -19.71
CA CYS A 211 -1.79 7.37 -18.27
C CYS A 211 -3.24 7.71 -17.87
N LYS A 212 -3.81 8.81 -18.39
CA LYS A 212 -5.20 9.19 -18.10
C LYS A 212 -6.20 8.15 -18.60
N GLN A 213 -6.01 7.60 -19.81
CA GLN A 213 -6.86 6.54 -20.34
C GLN A 213 -6.74 5.22 -19.55
N ILE A 214 -5.53 4.90 -19.09
CA ILE A 214 -5.30 3.75 -18.21
C ILE A 214 -6.02 3.95 -16.89
N PHE A 215 -5.84 5.10 -16.26
CA PHE A 215 -6.49 5.43 -15.00
C PHE A 215 -8.02 5.43 -15.11
N SER A 216 -8.58 5.99 -16.18
CA SER A 216 -10.03 5.98 -16.42
C SER A 216 -10.59 4.55 -16.44
N ARG A 217 -9.94 3.63 -17.16
CA ARG A 217 -10.34 2.20 -17.16
C ARG A 217 -10.18 1.55 -15.79
N PHE A 218 -9.13 1.90 -15.05
CA PHE A 218 -8.92 1.43 -13.69
C PHE A 218 -10.02 1.93 -12.74
N ALA A 219 -10.35 3.21 -12.77
CA ALA A 219 -11.39 3.81 -11.94
C ALA A 219 -12.78 3.20 -12.21
N GLU A 220 -13.07 2.79 -13.45
CA GLU A 220 -14.30 2.04 -13.78
C GLU A 220 -14.29 0.58 -13.29
N LEU A 221 -13.11 -0.03 -13.20
CA LEU A 221 -12.93 -1.43 -12.80
C LEU A 221 -12.88 -1.59 -11.27
N ALA A 222 -12.15 -0.71 -10.58
CA ALA A 222 -11.80 -0.83 -9.17
C ALA A 222 -13.02 -1.04 -8.26
N PRO A 223 -14.12 -0.25 -8.36
CA PRO A 223 -15.32 -0.47 -7.55
C PRO A 223 -15.99 -1.84 -7.80
N LYS A 224 -15.82 -2.42 -9.00
CA LYS A 224 -16.45 -3.68 -9.41
C LYS A 224 -15.68 -4.91 -8.95
N LEU A 225 -14.40 -4.77 -8.56
CA LEU A 225 -13.54 -5.91 -8.19
C LEU A 225 -14.16 -6.79 -7.09
N ASN A 226 -14.77 -6.18 -6.07
CA ASN A 226 -15.45 -6.93 -5.00
C ASN A 226 -16.67 -7.72 -5.50
N SER A 227 -17.45 -7.16 -6.43
CA SER A 227 -18.60 -7.89 -7.00
C SER A 227 -18.17 -9.05 -7.89
N LEU A 228 -17.05 -8.90 -8.61
CA LEU A 228 -16.54 -9.90 -9.54
C LEU A 228 -15.83 -11.06 -8.82
N CYS A 229 -15.07 -10.74 -7.77
CA CYS A 229 -14.15 -11.66 -7.11
C CYS A 229 -14.50 -11.95 -5.65
N LYS A 230 -15.56 -11.35 -5.10
CA LYS A 230 -15.88 -11.39 -3.66
C LYS A 230 -14.63 -10.98 -2.85
N ASN A 231 -14.23 -11.80 -1.89
CA ASN A 231 -13.06 -11.58 -1.03
C ASN A 231 -11.80 -12.33 -1.51
N ASP A 232 -11.80 -12.90 -2.72
CA ASP A 232 -10.63 -13.59 -3.25
C ASP A 232 -9.60 -12.58 -3.81
N LEU A 233 -8.53 -12.36 -3.05
CA LEU A 233 -7.43 -11.46 -3.43
C LEU A 233 -6.77 -11.91 -4.75
N SER A 234 -6.56 -13.21 -4.96
CA SER A 234 -5.94 -13.73 -6.18
C SER A 234 -6.81 -13.43 -7.40
N CYS A 235 -8.13 -13.60 -7.29
CA CYS A 235 -9.05 -13.21 -8.35
C CYS A 235 -8.97 -11.70 -8.65
N LYS A 236 -9.00 -10.85 -7.62
CA LYS A 236 -8.95 -9.38 -7.79
C LYS A 236 -7.66 -8.95 -8.49
N VAL A 237 -6.52 -9.47 -8.04
CA VAL A 237 -5.19 -9.15 -8.60
C VAL A 237 -5.06 -9.61 -10.05
N ASN A 238 -5.43 -10.86 -10.35
CA ASN A 238 -5.39 -11.35 -11.74
C ASN A 238 -6.37 -10.58 -12.64
N THR A 239 -7.53 -10.16 -12.12
CA THR A 239 -8.49 -9.33 -12.87
C THR A 239 -7.91 -7.96 -13.20
N LEU A 240 -7.24 -7.32 -12.24
CA LEU A 240 -6.55 -6.05 -12.45
C LEU A 240 -5.47 -6.17 -13.53
N ILE A 241 -4.59 -7.17 -13.40
CA ILE A 241 -3.51 -7.43 -14.36
C ILE A 241 -4.09 -7.66 -15.76
N ASN A 242 -5.06 -8.57 -15.90
CA ASN A 242 -5.57 -8.95 -17.21
C ASN A 242 -6.35 -7.84 -17.92
N ARG A 243 -7.00 -6.93 -17.18
CA ARG A 243 -7.84 -5.87 -17.76
C ARG A 243 -7.13 -4.54 -17.96
N ILE A 244 -6.08 -4.27 -17.18
CA ILE A 244 -5.38 -2.98 -17.21
C ILE A 244 -3.95 -3.12 -17.75
N ILE A 245 -3.23 -4.16 -17.33
CA ILE A 245 -1.80 -4.34 -17.62
C ILE A 245 -1.64 -5.09 -18.94
N THR A 246 -2.18 -6.30 -19.06
CA THR A 246 -1.97 -7.18 -20.23
C THR A 246 -2.37 -6.59 -21.59
N PRO A 247 -3.46 -5.79 -21.74
CA PRO A 247 -3.87 -5.23 -23.03
C PRO A 247 -2.88 -4.24 -23.66
N GLN A 248 -1.86 -3.81 -22.91
CA GLN A 248 -0.87 -2.83 -23.36
C GLN A 248 0.26 -3.49 -24.16
N ASN A 249 -0.10 -4.03 -25.33
CA ASN A 249 0.78 -4.85 -26.19
C ASN A 249 2.04 -4.13 -26.71
N SER A 250 2.16 -2.80 -26.53
CA SER A 250 3.29 -1.98 -26.95
C SER A 250 4.32 -1.66 -25.85
N LEU A 251 4.07 -2.04 -24.59
CA LEU A 251 4.96 -1.66 -23.48
C LEU A 251 6.20 -2.54 -23.42
N LYS A 252 7.34 -1.90 -23.16
CA LYS A 252 8.64 -2.57 -23.04
C LYS A 252 8.73 -3.34 -21.72
N ILE A 253 9.40 -4.49 -21.75
CA ILE A 253 9.92 -5.14 -20.55
C ILE A 253 11.13 -4.29 -20.14
N SER A 254 11.03 -3.60 -18.99
CA SER A 254 12.14 -2.85 -18.41
C SER A 254 13.18 -3.77 -17.80
#